data_AF-A0A2S4Y3M7-F1
#
_entry.id   AF-A0A2S4Y3M7-F1
#
_cell.length_a   1.000
_cell.length_b   1.000
_cell.length_c   1.000
_cell.angle_alpha   90.00
_cell.angle_beta   90.00
_cell.angle_gamma   90.00
#
_symmetry.space_group_name_H-M   'P 1'
#
loop_
_entity.id
_entity.type
_entity.pdbx_description
1 polymer ?
#
loop_
_entity_poly.entity_id
_entity_poly.type
_entity_poly.pdbx_seq_one_letter_code
_entity_poly.pdbx_strand_id
1 'polypeptide(L)'
;MPARHFDRGRLRAVRRAAELSQGDVAAGVGVATSSVAGWEADSPTSPDPEKLPALARVLGRDLDDLFPRAGLPDLADLRCDAGLYQKETSAILGTKSAGPVRGAERGERRLKDRYVVPLAAAYGVSEEELLRAQERSIAKAQDAEEEAAGEDKTAAGGPPGSLAEKITFLLERSFPGQQKPPSDAEIAEAVNAHAEAHVASAEDVRTLRTGEQTNAAPLVLEGLAAFFGVSPMYFQPDDAVARQVYEGLRLLSASRRGAVGRVRARGGAQGLPADVMSIVNDLVDELEQRDSGSR
;
A
#
# COMPACT_ATOMS: atom_id res chain seq x y z
N MET A 1 14.53 -7.90 -0.52
CA MET A 1 15.82 -8.58 -0.20
C MET A 1 16.25 -8.24 1.22
N PRO A 2 16.69 -9.22 2.02
CA PRO A 2 16.19 -9.36 3.38
C PRO A 2 17.15 -8.84 4.44
N ALA A 3 16.58 -8.09 5.37
CA ALA A 3 17.19 -7.81 6.66
C ALA A 3 17.56 -9.13 7.35
N ARG A 4 18.62 -9.10 8.16
CA ARG A 4 19.00 -10.24 9.00
C ARG A 4 17.82 -10.73 9.83
N HIS A 5 17.68 -12.04 9.96
CA HIS A 5 16.61 -12.64 10.73
C HIS A 5 16.90 -12.56 12.23
N PHE A 6 15.99 -11.93 12.96
CA PHE A 6 16.05 -11.86 14.41
C PHE A 6 15.23 -12.99 15.05
N ASP A 7 15.92 -13.91 15.73
CA ASP A 7 15.30 -14.99 16.50
C ASP A 7 15.46 -14.73 18.02
N ARG A 8 14.32 -14.46 18.66
CA ARG A 8 14.21 -14.16 20.10
C ARG A 8 14.66 -15.33 20.96
N GLY A 9 14.25 -16.55 20.59
CA GLY A 9 14.56 -17.77 21.30
C GLY A 9 16.06 -18.07 21.24
N ARG A 10 16.65 -17.91 20.05
CA ARG A 10 18.09 -18.04 19.83
C ARG A 10 18.87 -17.01 20.65
N LEU A 11 18.49 -15.73 20.60
CA LEU A 11 19.15 -14.67 21.39
C LEU A 11 19.17 -15.02 22.88
N ARG A 12 18.01 -15.37 23.44
CA ARG A 12 17.85 -15.72 24.85
C ARG A 12 18.67 -16.96 25.23
N ALA A 13 18.66 -17.99 24.38
CA ALA A 13 19.41 -19.22 24.60
C ALA A 13 20.92 -18.96 24.60
N VAL A 14 21.43 -18.21 23.62
CA VAL A 14 22.85 -17.86 23.51
C VAL A 14 23.29 -17.00 24.70
N ARG A 15 22.51 -15.99 25.10
CA ARG A 15 22.81 -15.18 26.28
C ARG A 15 22.92 -16.03 27.54
N ARG A 16 21.96 -16.95 27.77
CA ARG A 16 21.98 -17.83 28.94
C ARG A 16 23.16 -18.79 28.92
N ALA A 17 23.52 -19.33 27.75
CA ALA A 17 24.69 -20.18 27.60
C ALA A 17 26.01 -19.43 27.85
N ALA A 18 26.03 -18.11 27.61
CA ALA A 18 27.15 -17.23 27.93
C ALA A 18 27.12 -16.71 29.39
N GLU A 19 26.13 -17.12 30.20
CA GLU A 19 25.93 -16.67 31.58
C GLU A 19 25.81 -15.14 31.78
N LEU A 20 25.46 -14.42 30.71
CA LEU A 20 25.31 -12.97 30.73
C LEU A 20 23.93 -12.56 31.25
N SER A 21 23.85 -11.53 32.07
CA SER A 21 22.56 -10.93 32.43
C SER A 21 22.02 -10.08 31.28
N GLN A 22 20.71 -9.79 31.29
CA GLN A 22 20.13 -8.83 30.35
C GLN A 22 20.74 -7.42 30.52
N GLY A 23 21.20 -7.09 31.74
CA GLY A 23 21.90 -5.84 32.04
C GLY A 23 23.27 -5.76 31.36
N ASP A 24 24.03 -6.85 31.36
CA ASP A 24 25.35 -6.91 30.73
C ASP A 24 25.23 -6.76 29.21
N VAL A 25 24.25 -7.43 28.61
CA VAL A 25 23.95 -7.28 27.19
C VAL A 25 23.53 -5.85 26.86
N ALA A 26 22.65 -5.26 27.68
CA ALA A 26 22.18 -3.90 27.49
C ALA A 26 23.32 -2.87 27.56
N ALA A 27 24.23 -3.02 28.54
CA ALA A 27 25.41 -2.19 28.70
C ALA A 27 26.36 -2.32 27.51
N GLY A 28 26.61 -3.55 27.04
CA GLY A 28 27.50 -3.81 25.91
C GLY A 28 26.96 -3.29 24.56
N VAL A 29 25.64 -3.20 24.41
CA VAL A 29 24.98 -2.70 23.20
C VAL A 29 24.66 -1.19 23.30
N GLY A 30 24.64 -0.63 24.50
CA GLY A 30 24.28 0.78 24.75
C GLY A 30 22.77 1.03 24.72
N VAL A 31 21.97 0.09 25.25
CA VAL A 31 20.50 0.22 25.35
C VAL A 31 20.02 0.04 26.79
N ALA A 32 18.74 0.31 27.05
CA ALA A 32 18.14 0.03 28.34
C ALA A 32 17.96 -1.48 28.55
N THR A 33 18.11 -1.97 29.79
CA THR A 33 17.86 -3.37 30.14
C THR A 33 16.45 -3.82 29.79
N SER A 34 15.46 -2.91 29.88
CA SER A 34 14.08 -3.15 29.46
C SER A 34 13.94 -3.43 27.96
N SER A 35 14.82 -2.85 27.11
CA SER A 35 14.83 -3.15 25.67
C SER A 35 15.24 -4.60 25.42
N VAL A 36 16.32 -5.07 26.06
CA VAL A 36 16.77 -6.47 25.96
C VAL A 36 15.72 -7.42 26.51
N ALA A 37 15.10 -7.09 27.64
CA ALA A 37 13.99 -7.87 28.19
C ALA A 37 12.80 -7.94 27.21
N GLY A 38 12.46 -6.83 26.56
CA GLY A 38 11.41 -6.77 25.53
C GLY A 38 11.74 -7.59 24.29
N TRP A 39 13.00 -7.61 23.85
CA TRP A 39 13.45 -8.42 22.71
C TRP A 39 13.37 -9.93 22.99
N GLU A 40 13.66 -10.35 24.22
CA GLU A 40 13.60 -11.74 24.66
C GLU A 40 12.21 -12.21 25.08
N ALA A 41 11.28 -11.27 25.31
CA ALA A 41 9.89 -11.54 25.63
C ALA A 41 9.09 -11.87 24.37
N ASP A 42 7.88 -12.41 24.58
CA ASP A 42 6.89 -12.62 23.50
C ASP A 42 6.21 -11.29 23.13
N SER A 43 7.03 -10.34 22.67
CA SER A 43 6.66 -9.00 22.26
C SER A 43 7.00 -8.82 20.79
N PRO A 44 6.29 -7.98 20.01
CA PRO A 44 6.68 -7.68 18.63
C PRO A 44 8.01 -6.90 18.51
N THR A 45 8.58 -6.41 19.62
CA THR A 45 9.75 -5.52 19.61
C THR A 45 11.03 -6.23 19.14
N SER A 46 11.71 -5.69 18.13
CA SER A 46 12.99 -6.21 17.64
C SER A 46 14.09 -5.14 17.76
N PRO A 47 15.37 -5.53 17.90
CA PRO A 47 16.48 -4.59 17.85
C PRO A 47 16.60 -3.94 16.47
N ASP A 48 17.08 -2.71 16.43
CA ASP A 48 17.45 -2.06 15.17
C ASP A 48 18.57 -2.87 14.48
N PRO A 49 18.56 -2.99 13.14
CA PRO A 49 19.59 -3.72 12.39
C PRO A 49 21.03 -3.29 12.72
N GLU A 50 21.25 -2.00 12.94
CA GLU A 50 22.56 -1.43 13.30
C GLU A 50 23.08 -1.92 14.67
N LYS A 51 22.20 -2.43 15.55
CA LYS A 51 22.57 -2.95 16.87
C LYS A 51 22.92 -4.43 16.84
N LEU A 52 22.61 -5.15 15.76
CA LEU A 52 22.88 -6.59 15.64
C LEU A 52 24.39 -6.93 15.74
N PRO A 53 25.32 -6.17 15.13
CA PRO A 53 26.75 -6.43 15.30
C PRO A 53 27.24 -6.24 16.74
N ALA A 54 26.70 -5.25 17.45
CA ALA A 54 27.01 -5.06 18.86
C ALA A 54 26.48 -6.23 19.70
N LEU A 55 25.26 -6.71 19.44
CA LEU A 55 24.70 -7.89 20.10
C LEU A 55 25.56 -9.15 19.87
N ALA A 56 25.95 -9.41 18.62
CA ALA A 56 26.81 -10.54 18.27
C ALA A 56 28.16 -10.49 19.01
N ARG A 57 28.79 -9.31 19.04
CA ARG A 57 30.06 -9.08 19.74
C ARG A 57 29.95 -9.31 21.24
N VAL A 58 28.91 -8.79 21.89
CA VAL A 58 28.70 -8.97 23.34
C VAL A 58 28.43 -10.42 23.70
N LEU A 59 27.72 -11.14 22.84
CA LEU A 59 27.42 -12.56 23.01
C LEU A 59 28.55 -13.48 22.55
N GLY A 60 29.65 -12.94 22.02
CA GLY A 60 30.80 -13.70 21.55
C GLY A 60 30.47 -14.66 20.39
N ARG A 61 29.50 -14.30 19.55
CA ARG A 61 29.08 -15.11 18.39
C ARG A 61 29.31 -14.35 17.10
N ASP A 62 29.45 -15.11 16.02
CA ASP A 62 29.47 -14.53 14.69
C ASP A 62 28.10 -13.91 14.34
N LEU A 63 28.13 -12.83 13.57
CA LEU A 63 26.93 -12.10 13.19
C LEU A 63 26.02 -12.94 12.28
N ASP A 64 26.59 -13.73 11.38
CA ASP A 64 25.84 -14.60 10.45
C ASP A 64 25.25 -15.82 11.15
N ASP A 65 25.92 -16.32 12.20
CA ASP A 65 25.40 -17.42 13.02
C ASP A 65 24.21 -16.98 13.88
N LEU A 66 24.32 -15.80 14.51
CA LEU A 66 23.31 -15.32 15.42
C LEU A 66 22.11 -14.71 14.69
N PHE A 67 22.36 -14.00 13.59
CA PHE A 67 21.35 -13.31 12.80
C PHE A 67 21.51 -13.64 11.31
N PRO A 68 21.10 -14.86 10.89
CA PRO A 68 21.30 -15.33 9.53
C PRO A 68 20.51 -14.47 8.53
N ARG A 69 21.07 -14.33 7.33
CA ARG A 69 20.46 -13.62 6.19
C ARG A 69 20.18 -14.59 5.05
N ALA A 70 19.04 -14.42 4.39
CA ALA A 70 18.75 -15.13 3.15
C ALA A 70 19.34 -14.36 1.95
N GLY A 71 20.43 -14.84 1.37
CA GLY A 71 21.06 -14.21 0.20
C GLY A 71 22.10 -13.14 0.55
N LEU A 72 22.58 -12.46 -0.49
CA LEU A 72 23.71 -11.52 -0.40
C LEU A 72 23.27 -10.12 0.06
N PRO A 73 24.11 -9.40 0.84
CA PRO A 73 23.75 -8.10 1.42
C PRO A 73 23.67 -6.97 0.38
N ASP A 74 22.71 -6.06 0.53
CA ASP A 74 22.67 -4.79 -0.22
C ASP A 74 23.48 -3.67 0.47
N LEU A 75 23.48 -2.43 -0.06
CA LEU A 75 24.26 -1.34 0.56
C LEU A 75 23.82 -0.99 1.98
N ALA A 76 22.51 -1.06 2.26
CA ALA A 76 21.98 -0.76 3.59
C ALA A 76 22.38 -1.87 4.56
N ASP A 77 22.37 -3.11 4.08
CA ASP A 77 22.80 -4.28 4.84
C ASP A 77 24.28 -4.19 5.25
N LEU A 78 25.18 -3.87 4.31
CA LEU A 78 26.59 -3.69 4.61
C LEU A 78 26.83 -2.59 5.65
N ARG A 79 26.07 -1.49 5.55
CA ARG A 79 26.12 -0.41 6.54
C ARG A 79 25.67 -0.88 7.92
N CYS A 80 24.56 -1.61 8.00
CA CYS A 80 24.04 -2.15 9.25
C CYS A 80 24.98 -3.19 9.86
N ASP A 81 25.63 -4.01 9.04
CA ASP A 81 26.61 -5.02 9.46
C ASP A 81 27.88 -4.37 10.04
N ALA A 82 28.23 -3.17 9.58
CA ALA A 82 29.24 -2.31 10.18
C ALA A 82 28.79 -1.60 11.47
N GLY A 83 27.50 -1.70 11.83
CA GLY A 83 26.91 -1.06 13.00
C GLY A 83 26.73 0.45 12.85
N LEU A 84 26.65 0.96 11.62
CA LEU A 84 26.57 2.39 11.32
C LEU A 84 25.14 2.83 11.05
N TYR A 85 24.71 3.91 11.68
CA TYR A 85 23.46 4.58 11.31
C TYR A 85 23.63 5.37 10.01
N GLN A 86 22.58 5.43 9.18
CA GLN A 86 22.62 6.15 7.90
C GLN A 86 23.12 7.61 8.05
N LYS A 87 22.73 8.31 9.13
CA LYS A 87 23.17 9.68 9.41
C LYS A 87 24.69 9.83 9.60
N GLU A 88 25.36 8.81 10.12
CA GLU A 88 26.79 8.84 10.46
C GLU A 88 27.68 8.75 9.21
N THR A 89 27.15 8.23 8.10
CA THR A 89 27.85 8.19 6.81
C THR A 89 28.24 9.59 6.29
N SER A 90 27.51 10.62 6.70
CA SER A 90 27.85 12.01 6.33
C SER A 90 29.21 12.46 6.89
N ALA A 91 29.55 12.04 8.11
CA ALA A 91 30.83 12.33 8.73
C ALA A 91 31.97 11.58 8.04
N ILE A 92 31.75 10.32 7.66
CA ILE A 92 32.71 9.50 6.91
C ILE A 92 33.01 10.13 5.54
N LEU A 93 31.97 10.61 4.86
CA LEU A 93 32.07 11.15 3.50
C LEU A 93 32.45 12.64 3.45
N GLY A 94 32.48 13.33 4.59
CA GLY A 94 32.64 14.79 4.65
C GLY A 94 31.51 15.55 3.93
N THR A 95 30.30 14.99 3.89
CA THR A 95 29.14 15.62 3.24
C THR A 95 28.24 16.30 4.26
N LYS A 96 27.47 17.31 3.82
CA LYS A 96 26.50 18.01 4.68
C LYS A 96 25.33 17.11 5.14
N SER A 97 25.08 16.01 4.43
CA SER A 97 24.01 15.06 4.74
C SER A 97 24.35 13.66 4.23
N ALA A 98 23.62 12.67 4.75
CA ALA A 98 23.65 11.29 4.27
C ALA A 98 22.91 11.09 2.93
N GLY A 99 22.49 12.16 2.26
CA GLY A 99 21.71 12.12 1.02
C GLY A 99 22.30 11.23 -0.09
N PRO A 100 23.63 11.23 -0.35
CA PRO A 100 24.23 10.36 -1.36
C PRO A 100 24.04 8.87 -1.04
N VAL A 101 24.27 8.48 0.22
CA VAL A 101 24.11 7.09 0.66
C VAL A 101 22.63 6.70 0.69
N ARG A 102 21.77 7.58 1.21
CA ARG A 102 20.30 7.39 1.24
C ARG A 102 19.70 7.17 -0.16
N GLY A 103 20.24 7.84 -1.17
CA GLY A 103 19.83 7.66 -2.57
C GLY A 103 20.34 6.33 -3.15
N ALA A 104 21.57 5.94 -2.82
CA ALA A 104 22.16 4.70 -3.28
C ALA A 104 21.54 3.45 -2.64
N GLU A 105 21.25 3.49 -1.34
CA GLU A 105 20.59 2.40 -0.63
C GLU A 105 19.17 2.12 -1.17
N ARG A 106 18.48 3.15 -1.66
CA ARG A 106 17.17 3.02 -2.32
C ARG A 106 17.24 2.74 -3.82
N GLY A 107 18.44 2.60 -4.39
CA GLY A 107 18.61 2.40 -5.84
C GLY A 107 18.31 3.63 -6.70
N GLU A 108 17.87 4.75 -6.12
CA GLU A 108 17.51 5.99 -6.84
C GLU A 108 18.71 6.62 -7.56
N ARG A 109 19.91 6.51 -6.98
CA ARG A 109 21.14 7.16 -7.48
C ARG A 109 22.37 6.33 -7.19
N ARG A 110 23.25 6.20 -8.16
CA ARG A 110 24.56 5.57 -7.97
C ARG A 110 25.46 6.38 -7.03
N LEU A 111 26.28 5.69 -6.24
CA LEU A 111 27.36 6.33 -5.49
C LEU A 111 28.37 6.93 -6.48
N LYS A 112 28.93 8.08 -6.11
CA LYS A 112 30.06 8.67 -6.86
C LYS A 112 31.34 7.94 -6.48
N ASP A 113 32.25 7.77 -7.43
CA ASP A 113 33.51 7.03 -7.24
C ASP A 113 34.31 7.49 -6.02
N ARG A 114 34.34 8.81 -5.76
CA ARG A 114 35.02 9.39 -4.59
C ARG A 114 34.49 8.90 -3.23
N TYR A 115 33.28 8.33 -3.18
CA TYR A 115 32.66 7.81 -1.97
C TYR A 115 32.86 6.30 -1.79
N VAL A 116 33.27 5.58 -2.85
CA VAL A 116 33.42 4.12 -2.83
C VAL A 116 34.50 3.70 -1.84
N VAL A 117 35.70 4.27 -1.95
CA VAL A 117 36.84 3.91 -1.08
C VAL A 117 36.56 4.19 0.40
N PRO A 118 36.08 5.39 0.81
CA PRO A 118 35.78 5.66 2.22
C PRO A 118 34.67 4.78 2.79
N LEU A 119 33.62 4.47 2.00
CA LEU A 119 32.53 3.60 2.47
C LEU A 119 32.96 2.15 2.55
N ALA A 120 33.73 1.64 1.59
CA ALA A 120 34.22 0.27 1.61
C ALA A 120 35.09 0.03 2.87
N ALA A 121 35.99 0.98 3.15
CA ALA A 121 36.80 0.96 4.36
C ALA A 121 35.96 1.04 5.65
N ALA A 122 34.96 1.94 5.69
CA ALA A 122 34.09 2.07 6.85
C ALA A 122 33.19 0.84 7.08
N TYR A 123 32.79 0.16 6.01
CA TYR A 123 31.93 -1.03 6.06
C TYR A 123 32.73 -2.32 6.25
N GLY A 124 34.06 -2.27 6.18
CA GLY A 124 34.93 -3.44 6.32
C GLY A 124 34.89 -4.41 5.14
N VAL A 125 34.54 -3.92 3.94
CA VAL A 125 34.44 -4.73 2.71
C VAL A 125 35.38 -4.22 1.62
N SER A 126 35.58 -5.01 0.56
CA SER A 126 36.29 -4.55 -0.63
C SER A 126 35.45 -3.58 -1.44
N GLU A 127 36.12 -2.74 -2.26
CA GLU A 127 35.43 -1.84 -3.20
C GLU A 127 34.54 -2.62 -4.18
N GLU A 128 35.01 -3.78 -4.65
CA GLU A 128 34.24 -4.66 -5.52
C GLU A 128 32.94 -5.13 -4.85
N GLU A 129 33.02 -5.55 -3.58
CA GLU A 129 31.83 -6.05 -2.87
C GLU A 129 30.84 -4.92 -2.61
N LEU A 130 31.32 -3.72 -2.30
CA LEU A 130 30.46 -2.55 -2.14
C LEU A 130 29.73 -2.20 -3.46
N LEU A 131 30.42 -2.26 -4.60
CA LEU A 131 29.80 -2.02 -5.90
C LEU A 131 28.81 -3.13 -6.27
N ARG A 132 29.11 -4.40 -5.97
CA ARG A 132 28.13 -5.50 -6.15
C ARG A 132 26.89 -5.31 -5.27
N ALA A 133 27.07 -4.87 -4.03
CA ALA A 133 25.96 -4.54 -3.14
C ALA A 133 25.13 -3.36 -3.67
N GLN A 134 25.78 -2.38 -4.30
CA GLN A 134 25.09 -1.28 -4.97
C GLN A 134 24.24 -1.76 -6.14
N GLU A 135 24.76 -2.63 -7.01
CA GLU A 135 23.97 -3.20 -8.10
C GLU A 135 22.77 -3.98 -7.56
N ARG A 136 22.91 -4.68 -6.43
CA ARG A 136 21.77 -5.33 -5.75
C ARG A 136 20.73 -4.35 -5.22
N SER A 137 21.15 -3.21 -4.65
CA SER A 137 20.22 -2.15 -4.23
C SER A 137 19.44 -1.55 -5.41
N ILE A 138 20.09 -1.42 -6.58
CA ILE A 138 19.46 -0.91 -7.81
C ILE A 138 18.49 -1.94 -8.37
N ALA A 139 18.92 -3.20 -8.52
CA ALA A 139 18.05 -4.28 -9.01
C ALA A 139 16.80 -4.42 -8.12
N LYS A 140 16.95 -4.36 -6.80
CA LYS A 140 15.82 -4.37 -5.85
C LYS A 140 14.84 -3.21 -6.07
N ALA A 141 15.34 -2.02 -6.42
CA ALA A 141 14.49 -0.87 -6.70
C ALA A 141 13.75 -1.04 -8.03
N GLN A 142 14.43 -1.60 -9.05
CA GLN A 142 13.82 -1.93 -10.34
C GLN A 142 12.76 -3.02 -10.21
N ASP A 143 13.06 -4.11 -9.49
CA ASP A 143 12.11 -5.17 -9.19
C ASP A 143 10.88 -4.61 -8.45
N ALA A 144 11.08 -3.72 -7.48
CA ALA A 144 9.97 -3.07 -6.77
C ALA A 144 9.17 -2.09 -7.64
N GLU A 145 9.80 -1.41 -8.59
CA GLU A 145 9.13 -0.57 -9.59
C GLU A 145 8.37 -1.41 -10.62
N GLU A 146 8.90 -2.56 -11.03
CA GLU A 146 8.25 -3.52 -11.92
C GLU A 146 7.10 -4.26 -11.21
N GLU A 147 7.27 -4.62 -9.93
CA GLU A 147 6.21 -5.14 -9.07
C GLU A 147 5.15 -4.08 -8.83
N ALA A 148 5.50 -2.82 -8.54
CA ALA A 148 4.52 -1.74 -8.40
C ALA A 148 3.79 -1.44 -9.72
N ALA A 149 4.49 -1.49 -10.86
CA ALA A 149 3.89 -1.32 -12.19
C ALA A 149 3.07 -2.55 -12.64
N GLY A 150 3.41 -3.74 -12.11
CA GLY A 150 2.65 -4.98 -12.28
C GLY A 150 1.44 -5.05 -11.34
N GLU A 151 1.56 -4.53 -10.13
CA GLU A 151 0.49 -4.31 -9.15
C GLU A 151 -0.47 -3.25 -9.67
N ASP A 152 -0.02 -2.18 -10.34
CA ASP A 152 -0.92 -1.22 -11.02
C ASP A 152 -1.69 -1.85 -12.20
N LYS A 153 -1.19 -2.97 -12.76
CA LYS A 153 -1.90 -3.79 -13.75
C LYS A 153 -2.74 -4.93 -13.16
N THR A 154 -2.55 -5.27 -11.89
CA THR A 154 -3.28 -6.36 -11.18
C THR A 154 -4.12 -5.87 -9.99
N ALA A 155 -4.08 -4.57 -9.69
CA ALA A 155 -4.93 -3.84 -8.76
C ALA A 155 -6.33 -3.54 -9.35
N ALA A 156 -6.78 -4.34 -10.32
CA ALA A 156 -8.19 -4.63 -10.54
C ALA A 156 -8.79 -5.49 -9.39
N GLY A 157 -8.32 -5.27 -8.16
CA GLY A 157 -8.84 -5.84 -6.90
C GLY A 157 -9.37 -4.78 -5.94
N GLY A 158 -9.28 -3.49 -6.29
CA GLY A 158 -10.16 -2.44 -5.74
C GLY A 158 -11.49 -2.43 -6.50
N PRO A 159 -12.57 -1.85 -5.93
CA PRO A 159 -13.80 -1.65 -6.69
C PRO A 159 -13.47 -0.91 -8.01
N PRO A 160 -13.98 -1.38 -9.16
CA PRO A 160 -13.58 -0.87 -10.47
C PRO A 160 -13.89 0.63 -10.55
N GLY A 161 -12.83 1.45 -10.69
CA GLY A 161 -12.93 2.91 -10.66
C GLY A 161 -13.25 3.50 -12.03
N SER A 162 -12.76 2.85 -13.10
CA SER A 162 -13.00 3.29 -14.48
C SER A 162 -14.21 2.62 -15.12
N LEU A 163 -14.84 3.29 -16.10
CA LEU A 163 -15.94 2.71 -16.88
C LEU A 163 -15.53 1.41 -17.58
N ALA A 164 -14.30 1.35 -18.08
CA ALA A 164 -13.73 0.18 -18.74
C ALA A 164 -13.58 -1.03 -17.79
N GLU A 165 -13.08 -0.79 -16.57
CA GLU A 165 -12.99 -1.82 -15.53
C GLU A 165 -14.36 -2.31 -15.11
N LYS A 166 -15.34 -1.41 -14.95
CA LYS A 166 -16.73 -1.74 -14.60
C LYS A 166 -17.36 -2.65 -15.65
N ILE A 167 -17.18 -2.34 -16.94
CA ILE A 167 -17.69 -3.17 -18.06
C ILE A 167 -16.97 -4.52 -18.10
N THR A 168 -15.64 -4.53 -17.96
CA THR A 168 -14.84 -5.76 -18.03
C THR A 168 -15.17 -6.70 -16.87
N PHE A 169 -15.28 -6.17 -15.65
CA PHE A 169 -15.66 -6.92 -14.46
C PHE A 169 -17.04 -7.58 -14.60
N LEU A 170 -18.03 -6.85 -15.14
CA LEU A 170 -19.37 -7.40 -15.36
C LEU A 170 -19.39 -8.48 -16.45
N LEU A 171 -18.58 -8.35 -17.51
CA LEU A 171 -18.46 -9.38 -18.54
C LEU A 171 -17.85 -10.67 -17.98
N GLU A 172 -16.76 -10.57 -17.20
CA GLU A 172 -16.11 -11.72 -16.59
C GLU A 172 -16.99 -12.42 -15.55
N ARG A 173 -17.73 -11.65 -14.74
CA ARG A 173 -18.59 -12.19 -13.68
C ARG A 173 -19.91 -12.75 -14.20
N SER A 174 -20.47 -12.17 -15.25
CA SER A 174 -21.77 -12.58 -15.81
C SER A 174 -21.65 -13.81 -16.72
N PHE A 175 -20.47 -14.08 -17.29
CA PHE A 175 -20.24 -15.21 -18.19
C PHE A 175 -19.06 -16.12 -17.76
N PRO A 176 -19.09 -16.71 -16.54
CA PRO A 176 -18.00 -17.57 -16.08
C PRO A 176 -18.10 -18.98 -16.72
N GLY A 177 -17.06 -19.40 -17.43
CA GLY A 177 -16.86 -20.79 -17.87
C GLY A 177 -17.75 -21.25 -19.04
N GLN A 178 -17.12 -21.65 -20.15
CA GLN A 178 -17.68 -22.25 -21.38
C GLN A 178 -18.81 -21.50 -22.11
N GLN A 179 -19.39 -20.44 -21.56
CA GLN A 179 -20.28 -19.53 -22.29
C GLN A 179 -19.42 -18.57 -23.13
N LYS A 180 -19.72 -18.47 -24.43
CA LYS A 180 -19.07 -17.50 -25.31
C LYS A 180 -19.48 -16.10 -24.83
N PRO A 181 -18.53 -15.23 -24.43
CA PRO A 181 -18.88 -13.86 -24.07
C PRO A 181 -19.60 -13.16 -25.22
N PRO A 182 -20.58 -12.29 -24.93
CA PRO A 182 -21.23 -11.49 -25.95
C PRO A 182 -20.17 -10.63 -26.65
N SER A 183 -20.24 -10.58 -27.97
CA SER A 183 -19.40 -9.73 -28.81
C SER A 183 -19.77 -8.25 -28.64
N ASP A 184 -18.82 -7.36 -28.93
CA ASP A 184 -19.05 -5.91 -28.87
C ASP A 184 -20.26 -5.49 -29.75
N ALA A 185 -20.54 -6.23 -30.84
CA ALA A 185 -21.71 -6.03 -31.70
C ALA A 185 -23.03 -6.44 -31.04
N GLU A 186 -23.07 -7.57 -30.33
CA GLU A 186 -24.26 -8.02 -29.59
C GLU A 186 -24.59 -7.08 -28.42
N ILE A 187 -23.56 -6.53 -27.77
CA ILE A 187 -23.74 -5.51 -26.73
C ILE A 187 -24.30 -4.22 -27.33
N ALA A 188 -23.75 -3.75 -28.45
CA ALA A 188 -24.24 -2.55 -29.13
C ALA A 188 -25.70 -2.70 -29.61
N GLU A 189 -26.07 -3.87 -30.12
CA GLU A 189 -27.45 -4.17 -30.52
C GLU A 189 -28.40 -4.11 -29.32
N ALA A 190 -28.02 -4.70 -28.19
CA ALA A 190 -28.83 -4.65 -26.97
C ALA A 190 -28.99 -3.21 -26.42
N VAL A 191 -27.93 -2.41 -26.46
CA VAL A 191 -27.98 -0.99 -26.06
C VAL A 191 -28.91 -0.19 -26.98
N ASN A 192 -28.81 -0.39 -28.30
CA ASN A 192 -29.67 0.31 -29.28
C ASN A 192 -31.14 -0.12 -29.17
N ALA A 193 -31.40 -1.40 -28.90
CA ALA A 193 -32.74 -1.91 -28.65
C ALA A 193 -33.36 -1.27 -27.40
N HIS A 194 -32.58 -1.08 -26.34
CA HIS A 194 -33.02 -0.38 -25.13
C HIS A 194 -33.28 1.11 -25.37
N ALA A 195 -32.44 1.77 -26.16
CA ALA A 195 -32.54 3.18 -26.48
C ALA A 195 -33.64 3.52 -27.50
N GLU A 196 -34.25 2.50 -28.13
CA GLU A 196 -35.17 2.64 -29.28
C GLU A 196 -34.59 3.50 -30.42
N ALA A 197 -33.26 3.58 -30.49
CA ALA A 197 -32.51 4.43 -31.41
C ALA A 197 -31.10 3.89 -31.61
N HIS A 198 -30.48 4.23 -32.74
CA HIS A 198 -29.10 3.85 -33.02
C HIS A 198 -28.14 4.82 -32.30
N VAL A 199 -27.69 4.45 -31.11
CA VAL A 199 -26.91 5.31 -30.19
C VAL A 199 -25.49 4.81 -29.92
N ALA A 200 -25.19 3.54 -30.20
CA ALA A 200 -23.87 2.95 -30.06
C ALA A 200 -23.57 1.97 -31.20
N SER A 201 -22.33 1.96 -31.67
CA SER A 201 -21.78 0.96 -32.60
C SER A 201 -20.92 -0.07 -31.85
N ALA A 202 -20.57 -1.17 -32.53
CA ALA A 202 -19.64 -2.16 -31.99
C ALA A 202 -18.24 -1.57 -31.68
N GLU A 203 -17.84 -0.54 -32.43
CA GLU A 203 -16.59 0.19 -32.20
C GLU A 203 -16.68 1.02 -30.91
N ASP A 204 -17.81 1.71 -30.69
CA ASP A 204 -18.03 2.51 -29.47
C ASP A 204 -18.03 1.62 -28.20
N VAL A 205 -18.61 0.43 -28.27
CA VAL A 205 -18.55 -0.53 -27.15
C VAL A 205 -17.11 -0.98 -26.90
N ARG A 206 -16.33 -1.23 -27.96
CA ARG A 206 -14.93 -1.64 -27.86
C ARG A 206 -14.06 -0.54 -27.24
N THR A 207 -14.22 0.71 -27.66
CA THR A 207 -13.45 1.85 -27.11
C THR A 207 -13.80 2.09 -25.65
N LEU A 208 -15.07 1.93 -25.26
CA LEU A 208 -15.51 1.99 -23.85
C LEU A 208 -14.93 0.84 -23.01
N ARG A 209 -14.91 -0.39 -23.55
CA ARG A 209 -14.38 -1.57 -22.85
C ARG A 209 -12.85 -1.54 -22.70
N THR A 210 -12.14 -0.98 -23.68
CA THR A 210 -10.67 -0.87 -23.66
C THR A 210 -10.15 0.37 -22.92
N GLY A 211 -11.05 1.30 -22.56
CA GLY A 211 -10.71 2.55 -21.88
C GLY A 211 -10.18 3.65 -22.81
N GLU A 212 -10.19 3.44 -24.13
CA GLU A 212 -9.93 4.50 -25.12
C GLU A 212 -10.98 5.62 -25.03
N GLN A 213 -12.22 5.23 -24.72
CA GLN A 213 -13.29 6.16 -24.36
C GLN A 213 -13.64 6.01 -22.88
N THR A 214 -13.51 7.10 -22.12
CA THR A 214 -13.71 7.10 -20.67
C THR A 214 -15.10 7.55 -20.23
N ASN A 215 -15.93 8.03 -21.16
CA ASN A 215 -17.28 8.52 -20.90
C ASN A 215 -18.24 8.21 -22.05
N ALA A 216 -19.49 7.87 -21.74
CA ALA A 216 -20.54 7.60 -22.71
C ALA A 216 -21.77 8.50 -22.45
N ALA A 217 -22.64 8.63 -23.45
CA ALA A 217 -23.91 9.33 -23.25
C ALA A 217 -24.76 8.60 -22.19
N PRO A 218 -25.57 9.30 -21.37
CA PRO A 218 -26.39 8.67 -20.33
C PRO A 218 -27.27 7.53 -20.86
N LEU A 219 -27.83 7.69 -22.05
CA LEU A 219 -28.67 6.68 -22.71
C LEU A 219 -27.90 5.40 -23.07
N VAL A 220 -26.61 5.52 -23.39
CA VAL A 220 -25.71 4.38 -23.64
C VAL A 220 -25.41 3.65 -22.32
N LEU A 221 -25.18 4.39 -21.24
CA LEU A 221 -24.95 3.81 -19.90
C LEU A 221 -26.20 3.10 -19.37
N GLU A 222 -27.39 3.65 -19.62
CA GLU A 222 -28.67 3.00 -19.29
C GLU A 222 -28.86 1.69 -20.07
N GLY A 223 -28.56 1.70 -21.38
CA GLY A 223 -28.58 0.48 -22.19
C GLY A 223 -27.59 -0.58 -21.71
N LEU A 224 -26.37 -0.18 -21.33
CA LEU A 224 -25.38 -1.10 -20.75
C LEU A 224 -25.85 -1.65 -19.41
N ALA A 225 -26.43 -0.80 -18.55
CA ALA A 225 -27.01 -1.22 -17.28
C ALA A 225 -28.15 -2.22 -17.45
N ALA A 226 -29.05 -1.98 -18.41
CA ALA A 226 -30.12 -2.89 -18.77
C ALA A 226 -29.57 -4.23 -19.27
N PHE A 227 -28.53 -4.22 -20.12
CA PHE A 227 -27.89 -5.42 -20.64
C PHE A 227 -27.26 -6.29 -19.54
N PHE A 228 -26.54 -5.68 -18.60
CA PHE A 228 -25.89 -6.39 -17.49
C PHE A 228 -26.81 -6.64 -16.28
N GLY A 229 -28.04 -6.12 -16.28
CA GLY A 229 -28.97 -6.23 -15.15
C GLY A 229 -28.52 -5.48 -13.90
N VAL A 230 -27.74 -4.40 -14.06
CA VAL A 230 -27.25 -3.55 -12.96
C VAL A 230 -27.96 -2.19 -12.95
N SER A 231 -27.84 -1.45 -11.86
CA SER A 231 -28.35 -0.07 -11.81
C SER A 231 -27.52 0.84 -12.74
N PRO A 232 -28.13 1.80 -13.47
CA PRO A 232 -27.40 2.82 -14.25
C PRO A 232 -26.37 3.61 -13.43
N MET A 233 -26.60 3.71 -12.12
CA MET A 233 -25.68 4.33 -11.16
C MET A 233 -24.33 3.61 -11.06
N TYR A 234 -24.28 2.32 -11.40
CA TYR A 234 -23.05 1.54 -11.35
C TYR A 234 -21.97 2.12 -12.26
N PHE A 235 -22.36 2.56 -13.45
CA PHE A 235 -21.45 3.11 -14.47
C PHE A 235 -21.13 4.60 -14.31
N GLN A 236 -21.68 5.27 -13.28
CA GLN A 236 -21.34 6.67 -13.01
C GLN A 236 -19.97 6.77 -12.32
N PRO A 237 -19.24 7.89 -12.50
CA PRO A 237 -17.99 8.15 -11.76
C PRO A 237 -18.25 8.24 -10.25
N ASP A 238 -17.33 7.75 -9.42
CA ASP A 238 -17.50 7.68 -7.95
C ASP A 238 -17.76 9.06 -7.30
N ASP A 239 -17.25 10.14 -7.90
CA ASP A 239 -17.53 11.54 -7.51
C ASP A 239 -19.02 11.92 -7.61
N ALA A 240 -19.76 11.31 -8.53
CA ALA A 240 -21.19 11.58 -8.72
C ALA A 240 -22.05 10.90 -7.64
N VAL A 241 -21.66 9.70 -7.22
CA VAL A 241 -22.32 8.95 -6.13
C VAL A 241 -22.10 9.67 -4.80
N ALA A 242 -20.87 10.13 -4.52
CA ALA A 242 -20.57 10.92 -3.33
C ALA A 242 -21.38 12.23 -3.28
N ARG A 243 -21.53 12.94 -4.41
CA ARG A 243 -22.35 14.16 -4.50
C ARG A 243 -23.83 13.89 -4.27
N GLN A 244 -24.41 12.84 -4.85
CA GLN A 244 -25.82 12.51 -4.62
C GLN A 244 -26.10 12.06 -3.18
N VAL A 245 -25.18 11.31 -2.58
CA VAL A 245 -25.28 10.94 -1.15
C VAL A 245 -25.17 12.20 -0.29
N TYR A 246 -24.26 13.12 -0.61
CA TYR A 246 -24.12 14.39 0.10
C TYR A 246 -25.37 15.28 -0.07
N GLU A 247 -25.95 15.37 -1.25
CA GLU A 247 -27.20 16.10 -1.51
C GLU A 247 -28.39 15.46 -0.79
N GLY A 248 -28.49 14.13 -0.78
CA GLY A 248 -29.50 13.38 -0.05
C GLY A 248 -29.40 13.60 1.47
N LEU A 249 -28.18 13.54 2.02
CA LEU A 249 -27.91 13.84 3.44
C LEU A 249 -28.19 15.31 3.77
N ARG A 250 -27.89 16.24 2.85
CA ARG A 250 -28.23 17.66 2.99
C ARG A 250 -29.75 17.89 2.97
N LEU A 251 -30.50 17.16 2.14
CA LEU A 251 -31.96 17.25 2.07
C LEU A 251 -32.62 16.66 3.33
N LEU A 252 -32.10 15.53 3.83
CA LEU A 252 -32.55 14.88 5.06
C LEU A 252 -32.25 15.73 6.30
N SER A 253 -31.05 16.32 6.38
CA SER A 253 -30.70 17.26 7.46
C SER A 253 -31.52 18.55 7.41
N ALA A 254 -31.87 19.05 6.22
CA ALA A 254 -32.80 20.17 6.05
C ALA A 254 -34.24 19.83 6.48
N SER A 255 -34.68 18.58 6.29
CA SER A 255 -35.98 18.10 6.75
C SER A 255 -36.06 18.00 8.27
N ARG A 256 -34.97 17.60 8.94
CA ARG A 256 -34.88 17.53 10.42
C ARG A 256 -34.85 18.90 11.11
N ARG A 257 -34.37 19.95 10.43
CA ARG A 257 -34.39 21.34 10.93
C ARG A 257 -35.75 22.05 10.78
N GLY A 258 -36.81 21.31 10.42
CA GLY A 258 -38.19 21.82 10.49
C GLY A 258 -38.60 22.79 9.39
N ALA A 259 -37.90 22.84 8.25
CA ALA A 259 -38.18 23.78 7.16
C ALA A 259 -38.98 23.20 5.98
N VAL A 260 -39.30 21.90 5.94
CA VAL A 260 -40.19 21.35 4.90
C VAL A 260 -41.18 20.38 5.51
N GLY A 261 -42.43 20.84 5.63
CA GLY A 261 -43.55 20.04 6.10
C GLY A 261 -43.80 18.83 5.19
N ARG A 262 -43.91 17.66 5.83
CA ARG A 262 -44.58 16.46 5.32
C ARG A 262 -44.35 16.14 3.84
N VAL A 263 -43.11 15.81 3.45
CA VAL A 263 -42.91 14.98 2.26
C VAL A 263 -42.97 13.52 2.71
N ARG A 264 -44.12 12.91 2.48
CA ARG A 264 -44.36 11.46 2.60
C ARG A 264 -43.62 10.79 1.45
N ALA A 265 -42.33 10.50 1.63
CA ALA A 265 -41.59 9.66 0.69
C ALA A 265 -42.12 8.23 0.82
N ARG A 266 -42.88 7.83 -0.21
CA ARG A 266 -43.42 6.48 -0.37
C ARG A 266 -42.28 5.52 -0.70
N GLY A 267 -42.15 4.43 0.05
CA GLY A 267 -41.40 3.25 -0.37
C GLY A 267 -40.82 2.40 0.77
N GLY A 268 -41.55 1.37 1.19
CA GLY A 268 -40.98 0.17 1.84
C GLY A 268 -40.89 0.19 3.37
N ALA A 269 -41.57 -0.75 4.01
CA ALA A 269 -41.78 -0.85 5.45
C ALA A 269 -40.61 -1.54 6.18
N GLN A 270 -39.45 -0.90 6.27
CA GLN A 270 -38.52 -1.08 7.38
C GLN A 270 -37.74 0.23 7.49
N GLY A 271 -37.93 0.96 8.60
CA GLY A 271 -36.98 2.01 8.96
C GLY A 271 -35.56 1.45 8.98
N LEU A 272 -34.56 2.29 8.70
CA LEU A 272 -33.16 1.89 8.76
C LEU A 272 -32.91 1.12 10.06
N PRO A 273 -32.23 -0.05 10.02
CA PRO A 273 -31.90 -0.82 11.21
C PRO A 273 -31.25 0.10 12.24
N ALA A 274 -31.54 -0.12 13.53
CA ALA A 274 -31.07 0.76 14.60
C ALA A 274 -29.56 1.01 14.56
N ASP A 275 -28.80 -0.03 14.18
CA ASP A 275 -27.34 0.02 14.03
C ASP A 275 -26.87 0.91 12.88
N VAL A 276 -27.66 1.01 11.81
CA VAL A 276 -27.37 1.93 10.68
C VAL A 276 -27.75 3.35 11.06
N MET A 277 -28.82 3.53 11.85
CA MET A 277 -29.21 4.84 12.39
C MET A 277 -28.19 5.37 13.40
N SER A 278 -27.55 4.51 14.21
CA SER A 278 -26.49 4.94 15.12
C SER A 278 -25.26 5.40 14.36
N ILE A 279 -24.82 4.64 13.34
CA ILE A 279 -23.69 5.04 12.49
C ILE A 279 -23.95 6.38 11.82
N VAL A 280 -25.17 6.62 11.32
CA VAL A 280 -25.54 7.91 10.72
C VAL A 280 -25.55 9.04 11.74
N ASN A 281 -26.01 8.82 12.97
CA ASN A 281 -25.95 9.84 14.02
C ASN A 281 -24.51 10.13 14.46
N ASP A 282 -23.68 9.10 14.63
CA ASP A 282 -22.27 9.23 15.04
C ASP A 282 -21.46 10.03 14.00
N LEU A 283 -21.71 9.78 12.71
CA LEU A 283 -21.04 10.49 11.62
C LEU A 283 -21.49 11.96 11.52
N VAL A 284 -22.76 12.24 11.83
CA VAL A 284 -23.29 13.61 11.89
C VAL A 284 -22.69 14.37 13.08
N ASP A 285 -22.58 13.73 14.24
CA ASP A 285 -21.95 14.32 15.42
C ASP A 285 -20.47 14.62 15.18
N GLU A 286 -19.75 13.75 14.45
CA GLU A 286 -18.35 13.99 14.06
C GLU A 286 -18.20 15.21 13.12
N LEU A 287 -19.15 15.39 12.20
CA LEU A 287 -19.16 16.54 11.29
C LEU A 287 -19.51 17.85 12.00
N GLU A 288 -20.47 17.83 12.93
CA GLU A 288 -20.80 19.01 13.76
C GLU A 288 -19.64 19.41 14.69
N GLN A 289 -18.89 18.43 15.21
CA GLN A 289 -17.67 18.67 16.00
C GLN A 289 -16.52 19.25 15.18
N ARG A 290 -16.38 18.85 13.91
CA ARG A 290 -15.40 19.44 12.97
C ARG A 290 -15.75 20.87 12.57
N ASP A 291 -17.03 21.15 12.31
CA ASP A 291 -17.49 22.50 11.95
C ASP A 291 -17.45 23.47 13.13
N SER A 292 -17.62 22.99 14.37
CA SER A 292 -17.50 23.81 15.59
C SER A 292 -16.06 24.00 16.09
N GLY A 293 -15.11 23.17 15.63
CA GLY A 293 -13.67 23.35 15.86
C GLY A 293 -12.96 24.29 14.87
N SER A 294 -13.68 24.80 13.86
CA SER A 294 -13.15 25.68 12.82
C SER A 294 -13.67 27.14 12.93
N ARG A 295 -14.08 27.60 14.12
CA ARG A 295 -14.42 29.00 14.40
C ARG A 295 -13.60 29.59 15.53
#